data_AF-Q2FWY4-F1
#
_entry.id   AF-Q2FWY4-F1
#
_cell.length_a   1.000
_cell.length_b   1.000
_cell.length_c   1.000
_cell.angle_alpha   90.00
_cell.angle_beta   90.00
_cell.angle_gamma   90.00
#
_symmetry.space_group_name_H-M   'P 1'
#
loop_
_entity.id
_entity.type
_entity.pdbx_description
1 polymer ?
#
loop_
_entity_poly.entity_id
_entity_poly.type
_entity_poly.pdbx_seq_one_letter_code
_entity_poly.pdbx_strand_id
1 'polypeptide(L)'
;MAYFNQHQSMISKRYLTFFSKSKKKKPFSAGQLIGLILGPLLFLLTLLFFHPQDLPWKGVYVLAITLWIATWWITEAIPIAATSLLPIVLLPLGHILTPEQVSSEYGNDIIFLFLGGFILAIAMERWNLHTRVALTIINLIGASTSKILLGFMVATGFLSMFVSNTAAVMIMIPIGLAIIKEAHDLQEANTNQTSIQKFEKSLVLAIGYAGTIGGLGTLIGTPPLIILKGQYMQHFGHEISFAKWMIVGIPTVIVLLGITWLYLRYVAFRHDLKYLPGGQTLIKQKLDELGKMKYEEKVVQTIFVLASLLWITREFLLKKWEVTSSVADGTIAIFISILLFIIPAKNTEKHRRIIDWEVAKELPWGVLILFGGGLALAKGISESGLAKWLGEQLKSLNGVSPILIVIVITIFVLFLTEVTSNTATATMILPILATLSVAVGVHPLLLMAPAAMAANCAYMLPVGTPPNAIIFGSGKISIKQMASVGFWVNLISAIIIILVVYYVMPIVLGIDINQPLPLK
;
A
#
# COMPACT_ATOMS: atom_id res chain seq x y z
N MET A 1 31.90 -17.77 8.22
CA MET A 1 30.64 -17.00 8.07
C MET A 1 30.77 -15.77 7.17
N ALA A 2 31.87 -15.00 7.21
CA ALA A 2 32.09 -13.87 6.27
C ALA A 2 32.10 -14.30 4.78
N TYR A 3 32.64 -15.48 4.47
CA TYR A 3 32.67 -16.05 3.12
C TYR A 3 31.27 -16.37 2.55
N PHE A 4 30.31 -16.72 3.42
CA PHE A 4 28.94 -17.07 3.01
C PHE A 4 28.07 -15.84 2.72
N ASN A 5 28.26 -14.76 3.50
CA ASN A 5 27.54 -13.49 3.28
C ASN A 5 28.02 -12.73 2.03
N GLN A 6 29.32 -12.82 1.69
CA GLN A 6 29.81 -12.25 0.44
C GLN A 6 29.23 -12.97 -0.77
N HIS A 7 29.08 -14.30 -0.72
CA HIS A 7 28.56 -15.08 -1.84
C HIS A 7 27.07 -14.82 -2.13
N GLN A 8 26.21 -14.66 -1.11
CA GLN A 8 24.79 -14.33 -1.33
C GLN A 8 24.60 -12.92 -1.90
N SER A 9 25.36 -11.91 -1.43
CA SER A 9 25.28 -10.57 -2.02
C SER A 9 25.88 -10.51 -3.44
N MET A 10 26.87 -11.37 -3.75
CA MET A 10 27.39 -11.52 -5.11
C MET A 10 26.39 -12.22 -6.04
N ILE A 11 25.64 -13.21 -5.56
CA ILE A 11 24.66 -13.94 -6.38
C ILE A 11 23.47 -13.02 -6.73
N SER A 12 22.95 -12.22 -5.80
CA SER A 12 21.87 -11.26 -6.14
C SER A 12 22.36 -10.15 -7.08
N LYS A 13 23.61 -9.68 -6.92
CA LYS A 13 24.22 -8.72 -7.85
C LYS A 13 24.53 -9.34 -9.22
N ARG A 14 24.89 -10.63 -9.32
CA ARG A 14 25.18 -11.30 -10.61
C ARG A 14 23.94 -11.47 -11.48
N TYR A 15 22.79 -11.79 -10.89
CA TYR A 15 21.53 -11.84 -11.67
C TYR A 15 21.10 -10.47 -12.20
N LEU A 16 21.46 -9.38 -11.51
CA LEU A 16 21.21 -8.02 -11.99
C LEU A 16 22.27 -7.48 -12.96
N THR A 17 23.47 -8.08 -13.03
CA THR A 17 24.57 -7.56 -13.88
C THR A 17 24.74 -8.28 -15.22
N PHE A 18 24.10 -9.43 -15.45
CA PHE A 18 24.17 -10.10 -16.76
C PHE A 18 23.56 -9.29 -17.91
N PHE A 19 22.67 -8.33 -17.63
CA PHE A 19 22.08 -7.44 -18.64
C PHE A 19 22.79 -6.09 -18.83
N SER A 20 23.94 -5.86 -18.21
CA SER A 20 24.66 -4.58 -18.37
C SER A 20 25.78 -4.64 -19.42
N LYS A 21 25.45 -5.04 -20.66
CA LYS A 21 26.16 -4.44 -21.80
C LYS A 21 25.72 -2.97 -21.84
N SER A 22 26.67 -2.06 -21.66
CA SER A 22 26.47 -0.62 -21.43
C SER A 22 25.79 0.11 -22.59
N LYS A 23 24.52 -0.18 -22.88
CA LYS A 23 23.64 0.81 -23.50
C LYS A 23 23.50 1.89 -22.44
N LYS A 24 24.11 3.06 -22.65
CA LYS A 24 23.85 4.27 -21.87
C LYS A 24 22.34 4.34 -21.68
N LYS A 25 21.84 4.04 -20.47
CA LYS A 25 20.41 4.15 -20.18
C LYS A 25 20.09 5.61 -20.43
N LYS A 26 19.22 5.89 -21.40
CA LYS A 26 18.75 7.26 -21.66
C LYS A 26 18.23 7.81 -20.32
N PRO A 27 18.54 9.08 -19.97
CA PRO A 27 18.15 9.63 -18.67
C PRO A 27 16.63 9.61 -18.47
N PHE A 28 15.87 9.71 -19.57
CA PHE A 28 14.42 9.64 -19.58
C PHE A 28 13.93 8.57 -20.57
N SER A 29 12.87 7.88 -20.19
CA SER A 29 12.02 7.16 -21.15
C SER A 29 11.21 8.14 -22.01
N ALA A 30 10.61 7.67 -23.09
CA ALA A 30 9.75 8.52 -23.93
C ALA A 30 8.57 9.10 -23.13
N GLY A 31 7.92 8.28 -22.29
CA GLY A 31 6.81 8.73 -21.44
C GLY A 31 7.24 9.79 -20.41
N GLN A 32 8.41 9.62 -19.80
CA GLN A 32 8.96 10.59 -18.85
C GLN A 32 9.29 11.92 -19.52
N LEU A 33 9.88 11.89 -20.73
CA LEU A 33 10.20 13.10 -21.48
C LEU A 33 8.93 13.85 -21.92
N ILE A 34 7.91 13.12 -22.38
CA ILE A 34 6.59 13.70 -22.70
C ILE A 34 6.01 14.37 -21.46
N GLY A 35 5.99 13.66 -20.32
CA GLY A 35 5.50 14.20 -19.06
C GLY A 35 6.25 15.44 -18.57
N LEU A 36 7.59 15.44 -18.72
CA LEU A 36 8.46 16.54 -18.31
C LEU A 36 8.08 17.85 -19.01
N ILE A 37 7.69 17.78 -20.29
CA ILE A 37 7.24 18.93 -21.08
C ILE A 37 5.75 19.21 -20.85
N LEU A 38 4.93 18.16 -20.83
CA LEU A 38 3.48 18.27 -20.75
C LEU A 38 3.01 18.90 -19.44
N GLY A 39 3.65 18.61 -18.30
CA GLY A 39 3.28 19.18 -17.01
C GLY A 39 3.33 20.73 -16.98
N PRO A 40 4.51 21.34 -17.22
CA PRO A 40 4.65 22.79 -17.34
C PRO A 40 3.80 23.40 -18.47
N LEU A 41 3.65 22.68 -19.59
CA LEU A 41 2.80 23.14 -20.69
C LEU A 41 1.33 23.22 -20.26
N LEU A 42 0.79 22.20 -19.59
CA LEU A 42 -0.58 22.22 -19.06
C LEU A 42 -0.75 23.34 -18.03
N PHE A 43 0.23 23.55 -17.15
CA PHE A 43 0.22 24.69 -16.23
C PHE A 43 0.07 26.02 -16.96
N LEU A 44 0.91 26.28 -17.97
CA LEU A 44 0.87 27.51 -18.76
C LEU A 44 -0.44 27.63 -19.56
N LEU A 45 -0.89 26.57 -20.21
CA LEU A 45 -2.13 26.58 -21.01
C LEU A 45 -3.35 26.82 -20.14
N THR A 46 -3.43 26.23 -18.94
CA THR A 46 -4.51 26.49 -18.00
C THR A 46 -4.51 27.95 -17.55
N LEU A 47 -3.36 28.51 -17.17
CA LEU A 47 -3.29 29.93 -16.76
C LEU A 47 -3.62 30.91 -17.90
N LEU A 48 -3.28 30.59 -19.15
CA LEU A 48 -3.49 31.48 -20.28
C LEU A 48 -4.91 31.39 -20.87
N PHE A 49 -5.52 30.20 -20.87
CA PHE A 49 -6.75 29.96 -21.62
C PHE A 49 -7.94 29.54 -20.77
N PHE A 50 -7.74 29.08 -19.54
CA PHE A 50 -8.83 28.59 -18.69
C PHE A 50 -9.30 29.63 -17.69
N HIS A 51 -10.30 30.42 -18.09
CA HIS A 51 -10.91 31.46 -17.27
C HIS A 51 -12.43 31.23 -17.15
N PRO A 52 -12.87 30.18 -16.41
CA PRO A 52 -14.29 29.93 -16.25
C PRO A 52 -14.93 31.01 -15.37
N GLN A 53 -16.25 31.17 -15.54
CA GLN A 53 -17.05 31.99 -14.63
C GLN A 53 -17.03 31.37 -13.22
N ASP A 54 -17.08 32.23 -12.20
CA ASP A 54 -17.19 31.86 -10.78
C ASP A 54 -16.00 31.11 -10.15
N LEU A 55 -14.88 30.94 -10.86
CA LEU A 55 -13.63 30.44 -10.28
C LEU A 55 -12.65 31.61 -10.05
N PRO A 56 -12.26 31.91 -8.79
CA PRO A 56 -11.22 32.88 -8.52
C PRO A 56 -9.90 32.49 -9.18
N TRP A 57 -9.05 33.47 -9.52
CA TRP A 57 -7.72 33.20 -10.09
C TRP A 57 -6.90 32.24 -9.24
N LYS A 58 -7.01 32.31 -7.91
CA LYS A 58 -6.38 31.37 -6.98
C LYS A 58 -6.76 29.93 -7.31
N GLY A 59 -8.03 29.67 -7.60
CA GLY A 59 -8.54 28.35 -7.97
C GLY A 59 -8.03 27.88 -9.33
N VAL A 60 -7.96 28.78 -10.33
CA VAL A 60 -7.33 28.49 -11.64
C VAL A 60 -5.86 28.13 -11.46
N TYR A 61 -5.14 28.87 -10.63
CA TYR A 61 -3.73 28.60 -10.34
C TYR A 61 -3.53 27.24 -9.65
N VAL A 62 -4.36 26.91 -8.66
CA VAL A 62 -4.31 25.59 -8.00
C VAL A 62 -4.67 24.46 -8.98
N LEU A 63 -5.61 24.68 -9.90
CA LEU A 63 -5.91 23.69 -10.94
C LEU A 63 -4.69 23.49 -11.85
N ALA A 64 -4.05 24.57 -12.28
CA ALA A 64 -2.86 24.52 -13.12
C ALA A 64 -1.71 23.74 -12.47
N ILE A 65 -1.39 24.00 -11.20
CA ILE A 65 -0.35 23.23 -10.49
C ILE A 65 -0.76 21.77 -10.28
N THR A 66 -2.04 21.51 -10.05
CA THR A 66 -2.56 20.15 -9.87
C THR A 66 -2.36 19.34 -11.14
N LEU A 67 -2.68 19.92 -12.31
CA LEU A 67 -2.46 19.27 -13.62
C LEU A 67 -0.98 19.00 -13.88
N TRP A 68 -0.09 19.93 -13.53
CA TRP A 68 1.35 19.70 -13.62
C TRP A 68 1.80 18.55 -12.73
N ILE A 69 1.50 18.62 -11.43
CA ILE A 69 1.91 17.61 -10.44
C ILE A 69 1.35 16.23 -10.80
N ALA A 70 0.06 16.15 -11.15
CA ALA A 70 -0.59 14.91 -11.55
C ALA A 70 0.06 14.32 -12.81
N THR A 71 0.35 15.14 -13.83
CA THR A 71 1.04 14.69 -15.04
C THR A 71 2.42 14.10 -14.70
N TRP A 72 3.18 14.77 -13.84
CA TRP A 72 4.51 14.29 -13.44
C TRP A 72 4.47 13.06 -12.55
N TRP A 73 3.45 12.90 -11.71
CA TRP A 73 3.24 11.67 -10.95
C TRP A 73 2.85 10.49 -11.84
N ILE A 74 1.95 10.70 -12.82
CA ILE A 74 1.50 9.64 -13.74
C ILE A 74 2.62 9.20 -14.67
N THR A 75 3.36 10.14 -15.22
CA THR A 75 4.44 9.87 -16.19
C THR A 75 5.78 9.55 -15.54
N GLU A 76 5.87 9.72 -14.22
CA GLU A 76 7.11 9.66 -13.43
C GLU A 76 8.25 10.48 -14.08
N ALA A 77 7.91 11.66 -14.61
CA ALA A 77 8.82 12.54 -15.36
C ALA A 77 10.10 12.84 -14.58
N ILE A 78 9.97 13.03 -13.27
CA ILE A 78 11.04 13.04 -12.28
C ILE A 78 10.61 12.14 -11.10
N PRO A 79 11.50 11.80 -10.14
CA PRO A 79 11.11 11.00 -8.99
C PRO A 79 9.86 11.56 -8.29
N ILE A 80 8.89 10.69 -7.99
CA ILE A 80 7.60 11.08 -7.39
C ILE A 80 7.78 11.96 -6.14
N ALA A 81 8.78 11.67 -5.32
CA ALA A 81 9.14 12.47 -4.15
C ALA A 81 9.56 13.91 -4.51
N ALA A 82 10.34 14.08 -5.58
CA ALA A 82 10.78 15.39 -6.06
C ALA A 82 9.62 16.19 -6.65
N THR A 83 8.74 15.56 -7.44
CA THR A 83 7.48 16.18 -7.89
C THR A 83 6.65 16.66 -6.70
N SER A 84 6.65 15.88 -5.61
CA SER A 84 5.90 16.19 -4.40
C SER A 84 6.50 17.32 -3.57
N LEU A 85 7.66 17.88 -3.94
CA LEU A 85 8.20 19.12 -3.36
C LEU A 85 7.70 20.37 -4.11
N LEU A 86 7.10 20.23 -5.30
CA LEU A 86 6.58 21.37 -6.07
C LEU A 86 5.59 22.25 -5.28
N PRO A 87 4.65 21.71 -4.47
CA PRO A 87 3.74 22.53 -3.68
C PRO A 87 4.45 23.56 -2.77
N ILE A 88 5.62 23.22 -2.20
CA ILE A 88 6.44 24.12 -1.35
C ILE A 88 6.83 25.39 -2.11
N VAL A 89 7.09 25.26 -3.40
CA VAL A 89 7.48 26.38 -4.26
C VAL A 89 6.24 27.06 -4.85
N LEU A 90 5.34 26.28 -5.44
CA LEU A 90 4.29 26.80 -6.28
C LEU A 90 3.11 27.42 -5.51
N LEU A 91 2.71 26.86 -4.36
CA LEU A 91 1.58 27.39 -3.59
C LEU A 91 1.86 28.78 -2.98
N PRO A 92 3.06 29.05 -2.42
CA PRO A 92 3.40 30.39 -1.96
C PRO A 92 3.58 31.39 -3.12
N LEU A 93 4.16 30.96 -4.24
CA LEU A 93 4.28 31.81 -5.44
C LEU A 93 2.93 32.26 -5.97
N GLY A 94 1.91 31.40 -5.88
CA GLY A 94 0.53 31.75 -6.23
C GLY A 94 -0.22 32.54 -5.15
N HIS A 95 0.42 32.90 -4.04
CA HIS A 95 -0.23 33.51 -2.86
C HIS A 95 -1.48 32.74 -2.38
N ILE A 96 -1.43 31.41 -2.52
CA ILE A 96 -2.50 30.51 -2.09
C ILE A 96 -2.34 30.21 -0.60
N LEU A 97 -1.13 29.82 -0.20
CA LEU A 97 -0.75 29.49 1.17
C LEU A 97 0.59 30.15 1.50
N THR A 98 0.80 30.49 2.77
CA THR A 98 2.13 30.92 3.23
C THR A 98 3.12 29.74 3.24
N PRO A 99 4.44 29.99 3.17
CA PRO A 99 5.43 28.92 3.30
C PRO A 99 5.24 28.06 4.56
N GLU A 100 4.86 28.69 5.68
CA GLU A 100 4.55 28.00 6.94
C GLU A 100 3.37 27.04 6.78
N GLN A 101 2.25 27.52 6.23
CA GLN A 101 1.06 26.70 5.97
C GLN A 101 1.34 25.53 5.03
N VAL A 102 2.20 25.71 4.03
CA VAL A 102 2.57 24.61 3.14
C VAL A 102 3.47 23.61 3.87
N SER A 103 4.48 24.09 4.60
CA SER A 103 5.45 23.25 5.30
C SER A 103 4.82 22.42 6.44
N SER A 104 3.78 22.93 7.11
CA SER A 104 3.09 22.20 8.17
C SER A 104 2.40 20.93 7.66
N GLU A 105 1.98 20.90 6.39
CA GLU A 105 1.41 19.71 5.76
C GLU A 105 2.45 18.60 5.55
N TYR A 106 3.73 18.95 5.41
CA TYR A 106 4.84 17.98 5.40
C TYR A 106 5.26 17.50 6.80
N GLY A 107 4.74 18.15 7.85
CA GLY A 107 4.90 17.77 9.26
C GLY A 107 3.61 17.24 9.90
N ASN A 108 2.64 16.80 9.10
CA ASN A 108 1.35 16.33 9.60
C ASN A 108 1.48 15.03 10.42
N ASP A 109 0.66 14.84 11.47
CA ASP A 109 0.63 13.61 12.32
C ASP A 109 0.58 12.31 11.49
N ILE A 110 -0.09 12.35 10.33
CA ILE A 110 -0.22 11.21 9.43
C ILE A 110 1.13 10.75 8.87
N ILE A 111 2.04 11.69 8.61
CA ILE A 111 3.40 11.40 8.16
C ILE A 111 4.18 10.72 9.29
N PHE A 112 3.98 11.16 10.54
CA PHE A 112 4.58 10.53 11.71
C PHE A 112 4.01 9.14 12.02
N LEU A 113 2.71 8.92 11.77
CA LEU A 113 2.10 7.58 11.83
C LEU A 113 2.81 6.61 10.88
N PHE A 114 3.08 7.05 9.65
CA PHE A 114 3.74 6.20 8.67
C PHE A 114 5.22 5.99 8.96
N LEU A 115 5.93 7.05 9.38
CA LEU A 115 7.31 6.97 9.81
C LEU A 115 7.47 5.94 10.93
N GLY A 116 6.62 5.99 11.96
CA GLY A 116 6.67 5.04 13.05
C GLY A 116 6.27 3.62 12.64
N GLY A 117 5.31 3.48 11.74
CA GLY A 117 4.97 2.20 11.10
C GLY A 117 6.17 1.57 10.38
N PHE A 118 6.91 2.36 9.60
CA PHE A 118 8.12 1.87 8.92
C PHE A 118 9.24 1.49 9.87
N ILE A 119 9.47 2.26 10.93
CA ILE A 119 10.48 1.93 11.93
C ILE A 119 10.13 0.59 12.60
N LEU A 120 8.86 0.37 12.93
CA LEU A 120 8.38 -0.89 13.49
C LEU A 120 8.56 -2.06 12.49
N ALA A 121 8.20 -1.86 11.22
CA ALA A 121 8.39 -2.85 10.17
C ALA A 121 9.87 -3.22 9.98
N ILE A 122 10.75 -2.21 9.88
CA ILE A 122 12.20 -2.40 9.78
C ILE A 122 12.75 -3.14 10.99
N ALA A 123 12.24 -2.88 12.21
CA ALA A 123 12.66 -3.61 13.40
C ALA A 123 12.31 -5.10 13.30
N MET A 124 11.11 -5.42 12.80
CA MET A 124 10.71 -6.81 12.55
C MET A 124 11.57 -7.48 11.48
N GLU A 125 11.94 -6.74 10.44
CA GLU A 125 12.83 -7.18 9.36
C GLU A 125 14.23 -7.48 9.87
N ARG A 126 14.87 -6.51 10.52
CA ARG A 126 16.24 -6.57 11.02
C ARG A 126 16.50 -7.82 11.88
N TRP A 127 15.53 -8.19 12.72
CA TRP A 127 15.70 -9.28 13.68
C TRP A 127 15.06 -10.61 13.24
N ASN A 128 14.65 -10.77 11.97
CA ASN A 128 14.02 -11.98 11.43
C ASN A 128 12.70 -12.40 12.10
N LEU A 129 12.07 -11.51 12.88
CA LEU A 129 10.78 -11.78 13.51
C LEU A 129 9.71 -12.06 12.45
N HIS A 130 9.68 -11.26 11.39
CA HIS A 130 8.78 -11.42 10.25
C HIS A 130 8.87 -12.83 9.62
N THR A 131 10.09 -13.35 9.39
CA THR A 131 10.30 -14.69 8.82
C THR A 131 9.82 -15.78 9.78
N ARG A 132 10.11 -15.65 11.08
CA ARG A 132 9.60 -16.59 12.09
C ARG A 132 8.07 -16.62 12.11
N VAL A 133 7.44 -15.45 12.13
CA VAL A 133 5.97 -15.34 12.15
C VAL A 133 5.40 -16.00 10.89
N ALA A 134 5.94 -15.71 9.71
CA ALA A 134 5.48 -16.32 8.45
C ALA A 134 5.60 -17.84 8.46
N LEU A 135 6.77 -18.39 8.79
CA LEU A 135 6.97 -19.84 8.82
C LEU A 135 6.11 -20.53 9.89
N THR A 136 5.89 -19.87 11.03
CA THR A 136 5.00 -20.37 12.07
C THR A 136 3.56 -20.45 11.56
N ILE A 137 3.06 -19.42 10.88
CA ILE A 137 1.71 -19.40 10.29
C ILE A 137 1.56 -20.53 9.27
N ILE A 138 2.52 -20.67 8.34
CA ILE A 138 2.47 -21.72 7.31
C ILE A 138 2.48 -23.11 7.97
N ASN A 139 3.38 -23.33 8.93
CA ASN A 139 3.50 -24.62 9.63
C ASN A 139 2.21 -25.00 10.36
N LEU A 140 1.52 -24.03 10.98
CA LEU A 140 0.27 -24.26 11.71
C LEU A 140 -0.92 -24.61 10.82
N ILE A 141 -1.01 -24.04 9.61
CA ILE A 141 -2.14 -24.27 8.69
C ILE A 141 -2.12 -25.70 8.11
N GLY A 142 -0.93 -26.22 7.79
CA GLY A 142 -0.69 -27.64 7.53
C GLY A 142 -0.20 -27.99 6.12
N ALA A 143 -0.14 -29.31 5.86
CA ALA A 143 0.76 -29.90 4.84
C ALA A 143 0.15 -30.20 3.46
N SER A 144 -1.17 -30.11 3.27
CA SER A 144 -1.74 -30.34 1.94
C SER A 144 -1.43 -29.16 1.02
N THR A 145 -1.36 -29.39 -0.29
CA THR A 145 -1.08 -28.31 -1.28
C THR A 145 -2.00 -27.09 -1.09
N SER A 146 -3.30 -27.35 -0.87
CA SER A 146 -4.31 -26.32 -0.63
C SER A 146 -4.03 -25.53 0.66
N LYS A 147 -3.61 -26.22 1.73
CA LYS A 147 -3.26 -25.62 3.03
C LYS A 147 -1.94 -24.87 2.97
N ILE A 148 -0.93 -25.39 2.26
CA ILE A 148 0.33 -24.68 2.03
C ILE A 148 0.06 -23.38 1.28
N LEU A 149 -0.71 -23.43 0.19
CA LEU A 149 -1.11 -22.24 -0.57
C LEU A 149 -1.79 -21.20 0.33
N LEU A 150 -2.79 -21.63 1.11
CA LEU A 150 -3.48 -20.77 2.07
C LEU A 150 -2.51 -20.22 3.12
N GLY A 151 -1.59 -21.04 3.64
CA GLY A 151 -0.60 -20.64 4.62
C GLY A 151 0.32 -19.54 4.12
N PHE A 152 0.79 -19.66 2.87
CA PHE A 152 1.56 -18.60 2.22
C PHE A 152 0.73 -17.33 2.05
N MET A 153 -0.54 -17.44 1.65
CA MET A 153 -1.41 -16.28 1.49
C MET A 153 -1.69 -15.57 2.82
N VAL A 154 -2.04 -16.32 3.87
CA VAL A 154 -2.32 -15.77 5.19
C VAL A 154 -1.06 -15.14 5.78
N ALA A 155 0.09 -15.81 5.69
CA ALA A 155 1.36 -15.27 6.16
C ALA A 155 1.76 -13.99 5.41
N THR A 156 1.70 -14.01 4.08
CA THR A 156 2.08 -12.84 3.26
C THR A 156 1.13 -11.67 3.51
N GLY A 157 -0.18 -11.94 3.54
CA GLY A 157 -1.20 -10.92 3.79
C GLY A 157 -1.10 -10.33 5.19
N PHE A 158 -0.86 -11.15 6.22
CA PHE A 158 -0.63 -10.68 7.58
C PHE A 158 0.62 -9.81 7.69
N LEU A 159 1.75 -10.24 7.10
CA LEU A 159 2.95 -9.42 7.09
C LEU A 159 2.69 -8.08 6.40
N SER A 160 2.00 -8.10 5.26
CA SER A 160 1.70 -6.90 4.49
C SER A 160 0.77 -5.89 5.16
N MET A 161 0.10 -6.27 6.25
CA MET A 161 -0.68 -5.32 7.06
C MET A 161 0.19 -4.32 7.82
N PHE A 162 1.44 -4.66 8.10
CA PHE A 162 2.31 -3.87 8.97
C PHE A 162 3.67 -3.59 8.33
N VAL A 163 4.11 -4.51 7.48
CA VAL A 163 5.27 -4.41 6.61
C VAL A 163 4.78 -3.97 5.23
N SER A 164 5.67 -3.38 4.42
CA SER A 164 5.29 -3.02 3.03
C SER A 164 4.91 -4.27 2.21
N ASN A 165 3.91 -4.11 1.33
CA ASN A 165 3.48 -5.17 0.39
C ASN A 165 4.67 -5.79 -0.34
N THR A 166 5.57 -4.94 -0.83
CA THR A 166 6.78 -5.33 -1.56
C THR A 166 7.69 -6.21 -0.71
N ALA A 167 8.03 -5.78 0.52
CA ALA A 167 8.93 -6.53 1.38
C ALA A 167 8.32 -7.88 1.78
N ALA A 168 7.03 -7.90 2.15
CA ALA A 168 6.32 -9.15 2.45
C ALA A 168 6.44 -10.16 1.29
N VAL A 169 6.21 -9.73 0.04
CA VAL A 169 6.36 -10.58 -1.14
C VAL A 169 7.82 -10.97 -1.40
N MET A 170 8.78 -10.05 -1.26
CA MET A 170 10.21 -10.34 -1.45
C MET A 170 10.74 -11.41 -0.52
N ILE A 171 10.23 -11.48 0.71
CA ILE A 171 10.62 -12.50 1.69
C ILE A 171 10.00 -13.86 1.32
N MET A 172 8.73 -13.85 0.95
CA MET A 172 7.95 -15.08 0.77
C MET A 172 8.25 -15.79 -0.56
N ILE A 173 8.63 -15.06 -1.61
CA ILE A 173 8.94 -15.66 -2.92
C ILE A 173 10.15 -16.61 -2.86
N PRO A 174 11.32 -16.25 -2.31
CA PRO A 174 12.43 -17.18 -2.16
C PRO A 174 12.06 -18.45 -1.37
N ILE A 175 11.25 -18.32 -0.31
CA ILE A 175 10.78 -19.45 0.49
C ILE A 175 9.85 -20.34 -0.34
N GLY A 176 8.90 -19.74 -1.05
CA GLY A 176 7.98 -20.46 -1.95
C GLY A 176 8.73 -21.20 -3.06
N LEU A 177 9.72 -20.55 -3.68
CA LEU A 177 10.57 -21.14 -4.72
C LEU A 177 11.43 -22.29 -4.18
N ALA A 178 11.93 -22.20 -2.94
CA ALA A 178 12.65 -23.30 -2.31
C ALA A 178 11.73 -24.53 -2.12
N ILE A 179 10.48 -24.32 -1.71
CA ILE A 179 9.48 -25.39 -1.59
C ILE A 179 9.13 -26.01 -2.93
N ILE A 180 9.00 -25.21 -3.98
CA ILE A 180 8.74 -25.72 -5.33
C ILE A 180 9.92 -26.54 -5.84
N LYS A 181 11.15 -26.08 -5.59
CA LYS A 181 12.36 -26.82 -5.96
C LYS A 181 12.41 -28.18 -5.26
N GLU A 182 12.20 -28.20 -3.95
CA GLU A 182 12.17 -29.44 -3.17
C GLU A 182 11.11 -30.43 -3.71
N ALA A 183 9.93 -29.92 -4.07
CA ALA A 183 8.87 -30.73 -4.64
C ALA A 183 9.23 -31.34 -6.00
N HIS A 184 10.03 -30.64 -6.82
CA HIS A 184 10.57 -31.17 -8.07
C HIS A 184 11.68 -32.20 -7.85
N ASP A 185 12.53 -31.99 -6.85
CA ASP A 185 13.65 -32.90 -6.55
C ASP A 185 13.14 -34.23 -5.94
N LEU A 186 12.03 -34.20 -5.19
CA LEU A 186 11.41 -35.37 -4.57
C LEU A 186 10.25 -35.98 -5.36
N GLN A 187 10.01 -35.54 -6.60
CA GLN A 187 8.91 -36.09 -7.40
C GLN A 187 9.13 -37.57 -7.73
N GLU A 188 8.14 -38.42 -7.44
CA GLU A 188 8.16 -39.83 -7.84
C GLU A 188 7.83 -39.98 -9.33
N ALA A 189 8.23 -41.10 -9.96
CA ALA A 189 8.02 -41.36 -11.40
C ALA A 189 6.56 -41.22 -11.87
N ASN A 190 5.59 -41.45 -10.98
CA ASN A 190 4.16 -41.34 -11.26
C ASN A 190 3.57 -39.92 -11.03
N THR A 191 4.38 -38.96 -10.58
CA THR A 191 3.88 -37.61 -10.27
C THR A 191 3.60 -36.84 -11.55
N ASN A 192 2.38 -36.34 -11.71
CA ASN A 192 2.02 -35.52 -12.86
C ASN A 192 2.78 -34.18 -12.81
N GLN A 193 3.81 -34.03 -13.65
CA GLN A 193 4.61 -32.80 -13.75
C GLN A 193 3.76 -31.56 -14.00
N THR A 194 2.67 -31.70 -14.77
CA THR A 194 1.73 -30.61 -15.07
C THR A 194 1.09 -30.07 -13.79
N SER A 195 0.81 -30.95 -12.82
CA SER A 195 0.20 -30.56 -11.56
C SER A 195 1.17 -29.80 -10.65
N ILE A 196 2.47 -30.16 -10.64
CA ILE A 196 3.49 -29.40 -9.90
C ILE A 196 3.65 -28.01 -10.51
N GLN A 197 3.71 -27.91 -11.85
CA GLN A 197 3.79 -26.62 -12.55
C GLN A 197 2.58 -25.72 -12.29
N LYS A 198 1.37 -26.29 -12.21
CA LYS A 198 0.17 -25.52 -11.84
C LYS A 198 0.24 -25.03 -10.40
N PHE A 199 0.69 -25.87 -9.48
CA PHE A 199 0.91 -25.48 -8.09
C PHE A 199 1.95 -24.37 -7.97
N GLU A 200 3.09 -24.49 -8.66
CA GLU A 200 4.15 -23.47 -8.73
C GLU A 200 3.59 -22.09 -9.13
N LYS A 201 2.87 -22.04 -10.25
CA LYS A 201 2.24 -20.80 -10.74
C LYS A 201 1.22 -20.25 -9.75
N SER A 202 0.42 -21.13 -9.16
CA SER A 202 -0.58 -20.72 -8.17
C SER A 202 0.07 -20.12 -6.93
N LEU A 203 1.17 -20.70 -6.44
CA LEU A 203 1.88 -20.25 -5.24
C LEU A 203 2.54 -18.90 -5.46
N VAL A 204 3.19 -18.72 -6.61
CA VAL A 204 3.83 -17.45 -6.95
C VAL A 204 2.80 -16.32 -7.08
N LEU A 205 1.64 -16.55 -7.72
CA LEU A 205 0.57 -15.54 -7.76
C LEU A 205 -0.08 -15.31 -6.41
N ALA A 206 -0.32 -16.37 -5.66
CA ALA A 206 -0.93 -16.31 -4.34
C ALA A 206 -0.12 -15.43 -3.39
N ILE A 207 1.20 -15.55 -3.39
CA ILE A 207 2.09 -14.68 -2.60
C ILE A 207 1.97 -13.23 -3.06
N GLY A 208 2.08 -12.97 -4.37
CA GLY A 208 1.97 -11.63 -4.95
C GLY A 208 0.65 -10.92 -4.59
N TYR A 209 -0.46 -11.61 -4.83
CA TYR A 209 -1.80 -11.07 -4.60
C TYR A 209 -2.10 -10.95 -3.12
N ALA A 210 -1.66 -11.90 -2.29
CA ALA A 210 -1.84 -11.81 -0.85
C ALA A 210 -1.09 -10.62 -0.23
N GLY A 211 0.11 -10.29 -0.72
CA GLY A 211 0.80 -9.06 -0.31
C GLY A 211 -0.05 -7.83 -0.63
N THR A 212 -0.51 -7.70 -1.86
CA THR A 212 -1.35 -6.57 -2.26
C THR A 212 -2.67 -6.50 -1.48
N ILE A 213 -3.38 -7.62 -1.31
CA ILE A 213 -4.63 -7.70 -0.53
C ILE A 213 -4.36 -7.35 0.95
N GLY A 214 -3.32 -7.91 1.55
CA GLY A 214 -3.00 -7.73 2.97
C GLY A 214 -2.81 -6.29 3.39
N GLY A 215 -2.23 -5.46 2.50
CA GLY A 215 -2.06 -4.02 2.72
C GLY A 215 -3.36 -3.27 3.01
N LEU A 216 -4.54 -3.82 2.66
CA LEU A 216 -5.84 -3.21 2.99
C LEU A 216 -6.22 -3.31 4.48
N GLY A 217 -5.57 -4.22 5.23
CA GLY A 217 -5.98 -4.55 6.59
C GLY A 217 -5.77 -3.43 7.61
N THR A 218 -4.78 -2.57 7.39
CA THR A 218 -4.49 -1.43 8.27
C THR A 218 -4.21 -0.18 7.46
N LEU A 219 -4.23 0.99 8.10
CA LEU A 219 -3.92 2.27 7.44
C LEU A 219 -2.45 2.33 7.00
N ILE A 220 -1.52 1.75 7.77
CA ILE A 220 -0.09 1.74 7.45
C ILE A 220 0.31 0.65 6.46
N GLY A 221 -0.58 -0.32 6.18
CA GLY A 221 -0.29 -1.44 5.29
C GLY A 221 -0.03 -1.00 3.86
N THR A 222 -0.72 0.05 3.38
CA THR A 222 -0.51 0.57 2.03
C THR A 222 -0.70 2.10 1.94
N PRO A 223 0.15 2.81 1.16
CA PRO A 223 0.07 4.26 1.06
C PRO A 223 -1.30 4.88 0.69
N PRO A 224 -2.09 4.33 -0.26
CA PRO A 224 -3.40 4.88 -0.61
C PRO A 224 -4.36 5.04 0.58
N LEU A 225 -4.30 4.16 1.58
CA LEU A 225 -5.19 4.22 2.75
C LEU A 225 -4.80 5.32 3.74
N ILE A 226 -3.52 5.65 3.81
CA ILE A 226 -3.07 6.81 4.57
C ILE A 226 -3.37 8.11 3.85
N ILE A 227 -3.23 8.12 2.52
CA ILE A 227 -3.68 9.26 1.72
C ILE A 227 -5.18 9.45 1.95
N LEU A 228 -6.00 8.40 1.96
CA LEU A 228 -7.41 8.48 2.35
C LEU A 228 -7.60 9.14 3.71
N LYS A 229 -6.92 8.63 4.77
CA LYS A 229 -7.02 9.21 6.12
C LYS A 229 -6.71 10.70 6.11
N GLY A 230 -5.65 11.10 5.42
CA GLY A 230 -5.20 12.48 5.37
C GLY A 230 -6.07 13.40 4.54
N GLN A 231 -6.48 12.95 3.36
CA GLN A 231 -7.39 13.70 2.51
C GLN A 231 -8.76 13.88 3.17
N TYR A 232 -9.25 12.86 3.89
CA TYR A 232 -10.50 12.95 4.64
C TYR A 232 -10.41 13.94 5.81
N MET A 233 -9.33 13.88 6.60
CA MET A 233 -9.07 14.86 7.67
C MET A 233 -8.94 16.28 7.11
N GLN A 234 -8.24 16.43 5.99
CA GLN A 234 -7.96 17.75 5.42
C GLN A 234 -9.20 18.44 4.88
N HIS A 235 -10.06 17.69 4.17
CA HIS A 235 -11.26 18.26 3.54
C HIS A 235 -12.46 18.35 4.48
N PHE A 236 -12.57 17.48 5.49
CA PHE A 236 -13.78 17.40 6.33
C PHE A 236 -13.51 17.60 7.82
N GLY A 237 -12.26 17.63 8.27
CA GLY A 237 -11.91 17.77 9.70
C GLY A 237 -12.22 16.54 10.55
N HIS A 238 -12.55 15.40 9.92
CA HIS A 238 -12.87 14.15 10.59
C HIS A 238 -11.72 13.14 10.44
N GLU A 239 -11.42 12.36 11.48
CA GLU A 239 -10.40 11.32 11.43
C GLU A 239 -11.01 9.92 11.23
N ILE A 240 -10.34 9.09 10.41
CA ILE A 240 -10.47 7.64 10.49
C ILE A 240 -9.36 7.16 11.41
N SER A 241 -9.72 6.75 12.63
CA SER A 241 -8.72 6.21 13.55
C SER A 241 -8.23 4.84 13.09
N PHE A 242 -7.01 4.50 13.50
CA PHE A 242 -6.39 3.21 13.18
C PHE A 242 -7.27 2.03 13.57
N ALA A 243 -7.86 2.06 14.78
CA ALA A 243 -8.74 1.03 15.29
C ALA A 243 -10.01 0.85 14.44
N LYS A 244 -10.69 1.96 14.11
CA LYS A 244 -11.90 1.94 13.27
C LYS A 244 -11.63 1.34 11.90
N TRP A 245 -10.50 1.69 11.28
CA TRP A 245 -10.12 1.10 10.01
C TRP A 245 -9.88 -0.41 10.12
N MET A 246 -9.16 -0.88 11.14
CA MET A 246 -8.89 -2.32 11.30
C MET A 246 -10.18 -3.16 11.36
N ILE A 247 -11.25 -2.65 11.99
CA ILE A 247 -12.55 -3.34 12.06
C ILE A 247 -13.19 -3.52 10.67
N VAL A 248 -12.88 -2.63 9.71
CA VAL A 248 -13.35 -2.74 8.32
C VAL A 248 -12.33 -3.50 7.44
N GLY A 249 -11.06 -3.13 7.54
CA GLY A 249 -9.97 -3.61 6.70
C GLY A 249 -9.64 -5.08 6.94
N ILE A 250 -9.49 -5.53 8.19
CA ILE A 250 -9.10 -6.92 8.48
C ILE A 250 -10.16 -7.91 7.98
N PRO A 251 -11.47 -7.75 8.26
CA PRO A 251 -12.48 -8.63 7.68
C PRO A 251 -12.46 -8.63 6.16
N THR A 252 -12.24 -7.47 5.53
CA THR A 252 -12.12 -7.36 4.06
C THR A 252 -10.95 -8.20 3.54
N VAL A 253 -9.79 -8.12 4.17
CA VAL A 253 -8.62 -8.93 3.83
C VAL A 253 -8.91 -10.42 3.98
N ILE A 254 -9.53 -10.84 5.07
CA ILE A 254 -9.88 -12.24 5.32
C ILE A 254 -10.77 -12.79 4.19
N VAL A 255 -11.82 -12.04 3.84
CA VAL A 255 -12.75 -12.41 2.76
C VAL A 255 -12.04 -12.47 1.41
N LEU A 256 -11.26 -11.43 1.06
CA LEU A 256 -10.52 -11.38 -0.20
C LEU A 256 -9.47 -12.48 -0.34
N LEU A 257 -8.72 -12.76 0.72
CA LEU A 257 -7.75 -13.87 0.73
C LEU A 257 -8.47 -15.21 0.57
N GLY A 258 -9.59 -15.41 1.27
CA GLY A 258 -10.39 -16.63 1.15
C GLY A 258 -10.92 -16.87 -0.26
N ILE A 259 -11.54 -15.85 -0.87
CA ILE A 259 -12.09 -15.96 -2.23
C ILE A 259 -10.97 -16.13 -3.26
N THR A 260 -9.88 -15.35 -3.14
CA THR A 260 -8.74 -15.45 -4.05
C THR A 260 -8.05 -16.81 -3.95
N TRP A 261 -7.93 -17.37 -2.73
CA TRP A 261 -7.41 -18.72 -2.52
C TRP A 261 -8.28 -19.77 -3.20
N LEU A 262 -9.61 -19.70 -3.03
CA LEU A 262 -10.55 -20.60 -3.69
C LEU A 262 -10.43 -20.52 -5.21
N TYR A 263 -10.37 -19.29 -5.74
CA TYR A 263 -10.21 -19.03 -7.17
C TYR A 263 -8.89 -19.62 -7.71
N LEU A 264 -7.76 -19.34 -7.07
CA LEU A 264 -6.45 -19.84 -7.52
C LEU A 264 -6.37 -21.36 -7.47
N ARG A 265 -6.82 -21.99 -6.37
CA ARG A 265 -6.73 -23.44 -6.17
C ARG A 265 -7.71 -24.24 -7.02
N TYR A 266 -8.96 -23.77 -7.12
CA TYR A 266 -10.07 -24.56 -7.67
C TYR A 266 -10.61 -24.03 -8.99
N VAL A 267 -10.10 -22.93 -9.54
CA VAL A 267 -10.52 -22.41 -10.86
C VAL A 267 -9.31 -22.17 -11.76
N ALA A 268 -8.42 -21.26 -11.37
CA ALA A 268 -7.31 -20.83 -12.24
C ALA A 268 -6.25 -21.94 -12.44
N PHE A 269 -5.85 -22.65 -11.37
CA PHE A 269 -4.78 -23.64 -11.40
C PHE A 269 -5.21 -25.00 -10.86
N ARG A 270 -6.33 -25.54 -11.35
CA ARG A 270 -6.83 -26.87 -10.95
C ARG A 270 -5.80 -27.97 -11.15
N HIS A 271 -5.41 -28.61 -10.05
CA HIS A 271 -4.52 -29.77 -10.02
C HIS A 271 -5.00 -30.83 -9.01
N ASP A 272 -4.50 -32.06 -9.18
CA ASP A 272 -4.83 -33.28 -8.43
C ASP A 272 -3.85 -33.58 -7.27
N LEU A 273 -2.71 -32.88 -7.18
CA LEU A 273 -1.77 -33.05 -6.07
C LEU A 273 -2.42 -32.73 -4.71
N LYS A 274 -2.64 -33.77 -3.89
CA LYS A 274 -3.18 -33.65 -2.53
C LYS A 274 -2.13 -33.17 -1.53
N TYR A 275 -0.93 -33.75 -1.62
CA TYR A 275 0.23 -33.39 -0.79
C TYR A 275 1.38 -32.96 -1.69
N LEU A 276 2.17 -32.00 -1.20
CA LEU A 276 3.37 -31.55 -1.90
C LEU A 276 4.56 -32.38 -1.40
N PRO A 277 5.30 -33.10 -2.27
CA PRO A 277 6.50 -33.82 -1.86
C PRO A 277 7.48 -32.89 -1.13
N GLY A 278 7.93 -33.28 0.06
CA GLY A 278 8.85 -32.50 0.90
C GLY A 278 8.31 -31.21 1.52
N GLY A 279 7.12 -30.74 1.15
CA GLY A 279 6.66 -29.38 1.47
C GLY A 279 6.68 -29.05 2.97
N GLN A 280 6.00 -29.86 3.80
CA GLN A 280 5.95 -29.63 5.25
C GLN A 280 7.31 -29.86 5.92
N THR A 281 8.08 -30.84 5.45
CA THR A 281 9.40 -31.15 5.99
C THR A 281 10.34 -29.96 5.81
N LEU A 282 10.34 -29.34 4.64
CA LEU A 282 11.16 -28.16 4.38
C LEU A 282 10.71 -26.94 5.19
N ILE A 283 9.40 -26.71 5.35
CA ILE A 283 8.89 -25.61 6.19
C ILE A 283 9.35 -25.80 7.65
N LYS A 284 9.19 -27.03 8.17
CA LYS A 284 9.61 -27.37 9.53
C LYS A 284 11.12 -27.23 9.68
N GLN A 285 11.91 -27.72 8.73
CA GLN A 285 13.35 -27.56 8.72
C GLN A 285 13.77 -26.09 8.73
N LYS A 286 13.15 -25.24 7.89
CA LYS A 286 13.42 -23.79 7.87
C LYS A 286 13.06 -23.11 9.19
N LEU A 287 11.98 -23.54 9.83
CA LEU A 287 11.60 -23.05 11.16
C LEU A 287 12.58 -23.51 12.24
N ASP A 288 13.04 -24.76 12.18
CA ASP A 288 14.03 -25.33 13.09
C ASP A 288 15.41 -24.67 12.91
N GLU A 289 15.80 -24.30 11.67
CA GLU A 289 17.00 -23.53 11.33
C GLU A 289 17.02 -22.13 11.99
N LEU A 290 15.85 -21.53 12.25
CA LEU A 290 15.76 -20.27 13.00
C LEU A 290 16.01 -20.44 14.50
N GLY A 291 15.94 -21.68 15.01
CA GLY A 291 16.12 -22.01 16.41
C GLY A 291 15.12 -21.33 17.34
N LYS A 292 15.50 -21.19 18.63
CA LYS A 292 14.68 -20.52 19.64
C LYS A 292 14.59 -19.02 19.38
N MET A 293 13.46 -18.42 19.74
CA MET A 293 13.23 -16.98 19.60
C MET A 293 14.27 -16.18 20.37
N LYS A 294 15.02 -15.34 19.65
CA LYS A 294 16.11 -14.52 20.19
C LYS A 294 15.57 -13.39 21.06
N TYR A 295 16.45 -12.77 21.84
CA TYR A 295 16.07 -11.66 22.72
C TYR A 295 15.46 -10.50 21.93
N GLU A 296 16.11 -10.09 20.85
CA GLU A 296 15.70 -8.96 20.03
C GLU A 296 14.36 -9.21 19.34
N GLU A 297 14.13 -10.44 18.86
CA GLU A 297 12.83 -10.87 18.33
C GLU A 297 11.71 -10.70 19.36
N LYS A 298 11.96 -11.11 20.62
CA LYS A 298 10.99 -10.96 21.71
C LYS A 298 10.72 -9.50 22.02
N VAL A 299 11.75 -8.66 22.07
CA VAL A 299 11.60 -7.22 22.30
C VAL A 299 10.73 -6.60 21.21
N VAL A 300 11.04 -6.86 19.94
CA VAL A 300 10.25 -6.31 18.83
C VAL A 300 8.82 -6.83 18.87
N GLN A 301 8.59 -8.11 19.18
CA GLN A 301 7.24 -8.66 19.34
C GLN A 301 6.47 -7.96 20.48
N THR A 302 7.11 -7.74 21.63
CA THR A 302 6.49 -7.04 22.76
C THR A 302 6.14 -5.60 22.37
N ILE A 303 7.05 -4.89 21.70
CA ILE A 303 6.81 -3.51 21.24
C ILE A 303 5.71 -3.46 20.17
N PHE A 304 5.65 -4.44 19.27
CA PHE A 304 4.59 -4.56 18.27
C PHE A 304 3.21 -4.77 18.92
N VAL A 305 3.13 -5.66 19.92
CA VAL A 305 1.90 -5.88 20.70
C VAL A 305 1.52 -4.60 21.45
N LEU A 306 2.48 -3.91 22.05
CA LEU A 306 2.26 -2.63 22.72
C LEU A 306 1.72 -1.57 21.75
N ALA A 307 2.30 -1.43 20.56
CA ALA A 307 1.84 -0.50 19.54
C ALA A 307 0.40 -0.78 19.13
N SER A 308 0.07 -2.05 18.88
CA SER A 308 -1.28 -2.50 18.54
C SER A 308 -2.27 -2.18 19.66
N LEU A 309 -1.91 -2.45 20.91
CA LEU A 309 -2.74 -2.14 22.07
C LEU A 309 -2.95 -0.63 22.23
N LEU A 310 -1.91 0.20 22.05
CA LEU A 310 -2.04 1.64 22.12
C LEU A 310 -2.96 2.20 21.04
N TRP A 311 -2.83 1.76 19.78
CA TRP A 311 -3.72 2.21 18.70
C TRP A 311 -5.17 1.79 18.91
N ILE A 312 -5.41 0.55 19.38
CA ILE A 312 -6.76 0.06 19.69
C ILE A 312 -7.34 0.85 20.87
N THR A 313 -6.62 0.95 21.98
CA THR A 313 -7.10 1.64 23.18
C THR A 313 -7.18 3.15 23.02
N ARG A 314 -6.51 3.75 22.02
CA ARG A 314 -6.62 5.19 21.74
C ARG A 314 -8.06 5.63 21.51
N GLU A 315 -8.76 4.94 20.61
CA GLU A 315 -10.14 5.27 20.24
C GLU A 315 -11.09 5.13 21.43
N PHE A 316 -10.92 4.07 22.23
CA PHE A 316 -11.92 3.69 23.24
C PHE A 316 -11.64 4.22 24.65
N LEU A 317 -10.36 4.44 24.98
CA LEU A 317 -9.88 4.76 26.34
C LEU A 317 -9.04 6.05 26.37
N LEU A 318 -7.93 6.13 25.60
CA LEU A 318 -6.98 7.23 25.76
C LEU A 318 -7.59 8.59 25.39
N LYS A 319 -8.47 8.63 24.37
CA LYS A 319 -9.17 9.86 23.98
C LYS A 319 -10.10 10.40 25.08
N LYS A 320 -10.55 9.54 26.01
CA LYS A 320 -11.44 9.92 27.13
C LYS A 320 -10.69 10.43 28.36
N TRP A 321 -9.38 10.19 28.44
CA TRP A 321 -8.58 10.63 29.58
C TRP A 321 -7.88 11.95 29.26
N GLU A 322 -8.04 12.94 30.13
CA GLU A 322 -7.58 14.32 29.92
C GLU A 322 -6.11 14.41 29.48
N VAL A 323 -5.21 13.68 30.16
CA VAL A 323 -3.76 13.67 29.89
C VAL A 323 -3.43 13.14 28.49
N THR A 324 -4.20 12.18 27.98
CA THR A 324 -3.95 11.53 26.68
C THR A 324 -4.95 11.93 25.60
N SER A 325 -5.84 12.89 25.88
CA SER A 325 -6.92 13.31 24.99
C SER A 325 -6.42 13.88 23.65
N SER A 326 -5.27 14.53 23.67
CA SER A 326 -4.61 15.12 22.49
C SER A 326 -3.64 14.18 21.77
N VAL A 327 -3.48 12.94 22.27
CA VAL A 327 -2.60 11.95 21.65
C VAL A 327 -3.22 11.47 20.33
N ALA A 328 -2.48 11.64 19.24
CA ALA A 328 -2.87 11.18 17.92
C ALA A 328 -2.20 9.85 17.54
N ASP A 329 -2.66 9.21 16.47
CA ASP A 329 -2.13 7.92 16.03
C ASP A 329 -0.63 8.01 15.67
N GLY A 330 -0.20 9.14 15.08
CA GLY A 330 1.21 9.39 14.76
C GLY A 330 2.06 9.63 16.00
N THR A 331 1.51 10.29 17.02
CA THR A 331 2.16 10.43 18.33
C THR A 331 2.49 9.06 18.93
N ILE A 332 1.55 8.11 18.88
CA ILE A 332 1.76 6.73 19.35
C ILE A 332 2.86 6.04 18.53
N ALA A 333 2.84 6.20 17.20
CA ALA A 333 3.82 5.58 16.31
C ALA A 333 5.26 6.07 16.61
N ILE A 334 5.43 7.37 16.89
CA ILE A 334 6.73 7.95 17.26
C ILE A 334 7.15 7.53 18.66
N PHE A 335 6.24 7.46 19.63
CA PHE A 335 6.54 6.92 20.95
C PHE A 335 7.09 5.49 20.86
N ILE A 336 6.43 4.62 20.09
CA ILE A 336 6.88 3.25 19.83
C ILE A 336 8.26 3.22 19.16
N SER A 337 8.48 4.11 18.20
CA SER A 337 9.77 4.23 17.51
C SER A 337 10.89 4.62 18.47
N ILE A 338 10.64 5.58 19.37
CA ILE A 338 11.60 6.02 20.38
C ILE A 338 11.96 4.84 21.32
N LEU A 339 10.98 4.03 21.74
CA LEU A 339 11.28 2.83 22.54
C LEU A 339 12.22 1.87 21.81
N LEU A 340 12.05 1.67 20.50
CA LEU A 340 12.95 0.84 19.68
C LEU A 340 14.37 1.41 19.56
N PHE A 341 14.53 2.74 19.60
CA PHE A 341 15.83 3.40 19.65
C PHE A 341 16.49 3.37 21.03
N ILE A 342 15.71 3.23 22.11
CA ILE A 342 16.22 3.20 23.48
C ILE A 342 16.71 1.80 23.86
N ILE A 343 15.97 0.75 23.50
CA ILE A 343 16.26 -0.60 23.99
C ILE A 343 17.54 -1.16 23.34
N PRO A 344 18.54 -1.59 24.13
CA PRO A 344 19.77 -2.16 23.61
C PRO A 344 19.54 -3.56 23.02
N ALA A 345 20.28 -3.90 21.98
CA ALA A 345 20.37 -5.29 21.52
C ALA A 345 21.41 -6.04 22.37
N LYS A 346 21.18 -7.34 22.61
CA LYS A 346 22.17 -8.18 23.32
C LYS A 346 23.25 -8.65 22.37
N ASN A 347 22.90 -8.86 21.11
CA ASN A 347 23.86 -9.18 20.06
C ASN A 347 24.54 -7.90 19.53
N THR A 348 25.60 -7.48 20.21
CA THR A 348 26.33 -6.23 19.91
C THR A 348 27.33 -6.34 18.77
N GLU A 349 27.56 -7.53 18.21
CA GLU A 349 28.56 -7.74 17.15
C GLU A 349 28.26 -6.92 15.88
N LYS A 350 26.98 -6.60 15.64
CA LYS A 350 26.55 -5.79 14.49
C LYS A 350 25.82 -4.52 14.87
N HIS A 351 24.92 -4.58 15.85
CA HIS A 351 24.04 -3.47 16.22
C HIS A 351 23.99 -3.32 17.74
N ARG A 352 24.15 -2.10 18.24
CA ARG A 352 24.12 -1.83 19.69
C ARG A 352 22.70 -1.73 20.25
N ARG A 353 21.71 -1.49 19.38
CA ARG A 353 20.31 -1.19 19.73
C ARG A 353 19.37 -1.96 18.81
N ILE A 354 18.10 -2.08 19.21
CA ILE A 354 17.08 -2.73 18.38
C ILE A 354 16.96 -1.99 17.04
N ILE A 355 16.86 -0.65 17.08
CA ILE A 355 17.03 0.23 15.92
C ILE A 355 18.16 1.23 16.19
N ASP A 356 18.93 1.51 15.15
CA ASP A 356 19.94 2.56 15.07
C ASP A 356 19.66 3.47 13.87
N TRP A 357 20.31 4.64 13.85
CA TRP A 357 20.07 5.63 12.81
C TRP A 357 20.55 5.18 11.43
N GLU A 358 21.51 4.25 11.36
CA GLU A 358 22.00 3.74 10.08
C GLU A 358 20.91 3.03 9.28
N VAL A 359 20.04 2.24 9.94
CA VAL A 359 18.91 1.63 9.22
C VAL A 359 17.74 2.60 9.07
N ALA A 360 17.62 3.62 9.92
CA ALA A 360 16.66 4.70 9.67
C ALA A 360 16.96 5.46 8.36
N LYS A 361 18.20 5.42 7.84
CA LYS A 361 18.52 5.95 6.51
C LYS A 361 17.89 5.14 5.37
N GLU A 362 17.54 3.88 5.61
CA GLU A 362 16.90 3.00 4.63
C GLU A 362 15.38 3.21 4.56
N LEU A 363 14.82 4.05 5.44
CA LEU A 363 13.41 4.43 5.39
C LEU A 363 13.07 5.05 4.03
N PRO A 364 11.88 4.77 3.48
CA PRO A 364 11.46 5.32 2.19
C PRO A 364 10.98 6.77 2.35
N TRP A 365 11.90 7.69 2.67
CA TRP A 365 11.66 9.12 2.88
C TRP A 365 10.91 9.78 1.72
N GLY A 366 11.11 9.30 0.49
CA GLY A 366 10.38 9.78 -0.67
C GLY A 366 8.86 9.60 -0.57
N VAL A 367 8.39 8.56 0.12
CA VAL A 367 6.96 8.32 0.34
C VAL A 367 6.40 9.29 1.40
N LEU A 368 7.19 9.62 2.42
CA LEU A 368 6.80 10.62 3.42
C LEU A 368 6.65 12.02 2.79
N ILE A 369 7.59 12.39 1.90
CA ILE A 369 7.53 13.64 1.14
C ILE A 369 6.32 13.67 0.19
N LEU A 370 6.01 12.53 -0.46
CA LEU A 370 4.83 12.40 -1.29
C LEU A 370 3.54 12.73 -0.53
N PHE A 371 3.42 12.25 0.70
CA PHE A 371 2.25 12.52 1.51
C PHE A 371 2.12 13.99 1.88
N GLY A 372 3.23 14.62 2.28
CA GLY A 372 3.25 16.06 2.53
C GLY A 372 2.83 16.87 1.31
N GLY A 373 3.33 16.53 0.12
CA GLY A 373 2.93 17.16 -1.14
C GLY A 373 1.46 16.96 -1.48
N GLY A 374 0.92 15.77 -1.24
CA GLY A 374 -0.50 15.47 -1.44
C GLY A 374 -1.42 16.24 -0.48
N LEU A 375 -1.03 16.38 0.79
CA LEU A 375 -1.78 17.16 1.80
C LEU A 375 -1.70 18.66 1.53
N ALA A 376 -0.53 19.16 1.15
CA ALA A 376 -0.36 20.56 0.73
C ALA A 376 -1.22 20.91 -0.47
N LEU A 377 -1.27 20.03 -1.48
CA LEU A 377 -2.12 20.22 -2.66
C LEU A 377 -3.59 20.24 -2.27
N ALA A 378 -4.02 19.33 -1.40
CA ALA A 378 -5.38 19.30 -0.86
C ALA A 378 -5.76 20.57 -0.09
N LYS A 379 -4.83 21.08 0.75
CA LYS A 379 -5.02 22.36 1.43
C LYS A 379 -5.22 23.49 0.42
N GLY A 380 -4.39 23.54 -0.63
CA GLY A 380 -4.52 24.51 -1.71
C GLY A 380 -5.86 24.41 -2.45
N ILE A 381 -6.36 23.19 -2.71
CA ILE A 381 -7.65 22.95 -3.38
C ILE A 381 -8.82 23.49 -2.55
N SER A 382 -8.83 23.28 -1.23
CA SER A 382 -9.84 23.84 -0.31
C SER A 382 -9.74 25.38 -0.23
N GLU A 383 -8.56 25.94 0.03
CA GLU A 383 -8.38 27.38 0.30
C GLU A 383 -8.48 28.27 -0.94
N SER A 384 -8.31 27.72 -2.15
CA SER A 384 -8.37 28.48 -3.40
C SER A 384 -9.79 28.68 -3.95
N GLY A 385 -10.79 28.02 -3.36
CA GLY A 385 -12.15 27.94 -3.89
C GLY A 385 -12.35 26.91 -5.00
N LEU A 386 -11.28 26.21 -5.43
CA LEU A 386 -11.35 25.20 -6.48
C LEU A 386 -12.25 24.03 -6.09
N ALA A 387 -12.18 23.56 -4.85
CA ALA A 387 -13.05 22.49 -4.35
C ALA A 387 -14.54 22.86 -4.51
N LYS A 388 -14.92 24.07 -4.08
CA LYS A 388 -16.30 24.55 -4.20
C LYS A 388 -16.75 24.60 -5.67
N TRP A 389 -15.93 25.16 -6.54
CA TRP A 389 -16.24 25.28 -7.96
C TRP A 389 -16.37 23.91 -8.64
N LEU A 390 -15.44 22.98 -8.39
CA LEU A 390 -15.54 21.61 -8.90
C LEU A 390 -16.83 20.93 -8.42
N GLY A 391 -17.24 21.19 -7.18
CA GLY A 391 -18.50 20.67 -6.64
C GLY A 391 -19.71 21.20 -7.38
N GLU A 392 -19.70 22.48 -7.76
CA GLU A 392 -20.76 23.09 -8.57
C GLU A 392 -20.82 22.51 -9.99
N GLN A 393 -19.68 22.25 -10.63
CA GLN A 393 -19.64 21.61 -11.95
C GLN A 393 -20.16 20.16 -11.92
N LEU A 394 -19.98 19.47 -10.79
CA LEU A 394 -20.41 18.08 -10.62
C LEU A 394 -21.87 17.94 -10.18
N LYS A 395 -22.60 19.06 -9.95
CA LYS A 395 -24.03 19.03 -9.60
C LYS A 395 -24.91 18.37 -10.67
N SER A 396 -24.46 18.29 -11.92
CA SER A 396 -25.18 17.56 -12.97
C SER A 396 -25.30 16.05 -12.69
N LEU A 397 -24.48 15.52 -11.78
CA LEU A 397 -24.54 14.14 -11.31
C LEU A 397 -25.53 13.95 -10.15
N ASN A 398 -26.16 15.02 -9.66
CA ASN A 398 -27.20 14.92 -8.65
C ASN A 398 -28.39 14.12 -9.20
N GLY A 399 -28.87 13.14 -8.42
CA GLY A 399 -29.90 12.18 -8.84
C GLY A 399 -29.37 10.88 -9.43
N VAL A 400 -28.07 10.79 -9.77
CA VAL A 400 -27.45 9.50 -10.09
C VAL A 400 -27.39 8.65 -8.81
N SER A 401 -27.75 7.37 -8.93
CA SER A 401 -27.76 6.47 -7.78
C SER A 401 -26.37 6.37 -7.12
N PRO A 402 -26.24 6.57 -5.79
CA PRO A 402 -24.96 6.52 -5.10
C PRO A 402 -24.17 5.23 -5.35
N ILE A 403 -24.85 4.07 -5.38
CA ILE A 403 -24.18 2.79 -5.66
C ILE A 403 -23.57 2.75 -7.07
N LEU A 404 -24.21 3.36 -8.07
CA LEU A 404 -23.68 3.42 -9.42
C LEU A 404 -22.39 4.25 -9.47
N ILE A 405 -22.37 5.38 -8.76
CA ILE A 405 -21.18 6.23 -8.63
C ILE A 405 -20.04 5.44 -7.99
N VAL A 406 -20.32 4.71 -6.91
CA VAL A 406 -19.34 3.84 -6.23
C VAL A 406 -18.79 2.77 -7.17
N ILE A 407 -19.66 2.08 -7.92
CA ILE A 407 -19.26 1.04 -8.90
C ILE A 407 -18.31 1.64 -9.95
N VAL A 408 -18.71 2.75 -10.57
CA VAL A 408 -17.94 3.38 -11.65
C VAL A 408 -16.58 3.84 -11.14
N ILE A 409 -16.53 4.53 -10.00
CA ILE A 409 -15.28 5.01 -9.40
C ILE A 409 -14.37 3.85 -9.04
N THR A 410 -14.90 2.82 -8.37
CA THR A 410 -14.10 1.66 -7.94
C THR A 410 -13.45 0.98 -9.14
N ILE A 411 -14.25 0.69 -10.18
CA ILE A 411 -13.75 0.04 -11.40
C ILE A 411 -12.75 0.94 -12.12
N PHE A 412 -13.07 2.22 -12.29
CA PHE A 412 -12.19 3.18 -12.97
C PHE A 412 -10.82 3.28 -12.28
N VAL A 413 -10.82 3.51 -10.97
CA VAL A 413 -9.59 3.65 -10.18
C VAL A 413 -8.77 2.37 -10.21
N LEU A 414 -9.42 1.21 -10.11
CA LEU A 414 -8.76 -0.09 -10.17
C LEU A 414 -8.02 -0.27 -11.49
N PHE A 415 -8.67 -0.04 -12.63
CA PHE A 415 -8.00 -0.19 -13.93
C PHE A 415 -6.96 0.90 -14.19
N LEU A 416 -7.18 2.12 -13.71
CA LEU A 416 -6.20 3.20 -13.83
C LEU A 416 -4.90 2.85 -13.08
N THR A 417 -5.00 2.18 -11.93
CA THR A 417 -3.85 1.81 -11.11
C THR A 417 -3.03 0.64 -11.67
N GLU A 418 -3.52 -0.07 -12.69
CA GLU A 418 -2.72 -1.10 -13.38
C GLU A 418 -1.60 -0.48 -14.25
N VAL A 419 -1.77 0.77 -14.67
CA VAL A 419 -0.84 1.49 -15.55
C VAL A 419 -0.21 2.72 -14.89
N THR A 420 -0.62 3.05 -13.68
CA THR A 420 -0.20 4.24 -12.92
C THR A 420 0.22 3.81 -11.51
N SER A 421 1.11 4.56 -10.86
CA SER A 421 1.44 4.32 -9.44
C SER A 421 0.20 4.43 -8.54
N ASN A 422 -0.02 3.43 -7.68
CA ASN A 422 -1.10 3.39 -6.69
C ASN A 422 -1.22 4.68 -5.87
N THR A 423 -0.06 5.19 -5.44
CA THR A 423 0.01 6.37 -4.58
C THR A 423 -0.31 7.64 -5.36
N ALA A 424 0.17 7.74 -6.60
CA ALA A 424 -0.16 8.83 -7.52
C ALA A 424 -1.66 8.88 -7.82
N THR A 425 -2.25 7.73 -8.15
CA THR A 425 -3.68 7.57 -8.42
C THR A 425 -4.52 8.04 -7.23
N ALA A 426 -4.20 7.57 -6.01
CA ALA A 426 -4.93 7.95 -4.81
C ALA A 426 -4.80 9.46 -4.50
N THR A 427 -3.58 10.01 -4.54
CA THR A 427 -3.36 11.44 -4.24
C THR A 427 -4.06 12.35 -5.24
N MET A 428 -4.16 11.94 -6.50
CA MET A 428 -4.86 12.71 -7.54
C MET A 428 -6.38 12.64 -7.42
N ILE A 429 -6.94 11.46 -7.18
CA ILE A 429 -8.39 11.22 -7.31
C ILE A 429 -9.15 11.62 -6.03
N LEU A 430 -8.58 11.37 -4.85
CA LEU A 430 -9.29 11.57 -3.58
C LEU A 430 -9.78 13.00 -3.33
N PRO A 431 -9.02 14.08 -3.64
CA PRO A 431 -9.54 15.45 -3.54
C PRO A 431 -10.78 15.71 -4.42
N ILE A 432 -10.78 15.13 -5.63
CA ILE A 432 -11.90 15.25 -6.58
C ILE A 432 -13.11 14.51 -6.02
N LEU A 433 -12.91 13.33 -5.45
CA LEU A 433 -14.00 12.55 -4.85
C LEU A 433 -14.57 13.17 -3.58
N ALA A 434 -13.74 13.82 -2.76
CA ALA A 434 -14.20 14.61 -1.62
C ALA A 434 -15.15 15.73 -2.07
N THR A 435 -14.80 16.41 -3.15
CA THR A 435 -15.66 17.44 -3.73
C THR A 435 -16.94 16.85 -4.34
N LEU A 436 -16.81 15.74 -5.08
CA LEU A 436 -17.94 15.04 -5.69
C LEU A 436 -18.96 14.58 -4.65
N SER A 437 -18.52 14.07 -3.50
CA SER A 437 -19.44 13.60 -2.46
C SER A 437 -20.35 14.71 -1.93
N VAL A 438 -19.84 15.94 -1.83
CA VAL A 438 -20.66 17.10 -1.45
C VAL A 438 -21.62 17.47 -2.57
N ALA A 439 -21.17 17.43 -3.82
CA ALA A 439 -21.99 17.77 -4.99
C ALA A 439 -23.21 16.84 -5.17
N VAL A 440 -23.02 15.54 -4.93
CA VAL A 440 -24.09 14.53 -5.07
C VAL A 440 -24.81 14.24 -3.76
N GLY A 441 -24.44 14.90 -2.66
CA GLY A 441 -25.15 14.82 -1.39
C GLY A 441 -25.00 13.48 -0.66
N VAL A 442 -23.82 12.86 -0.69
CA VAL A 442 -23.52 11.59 0.00
C VAL A 442 -22.36 11.73 0.96
N HIS A 443 -22.25 10.79 1.91
CA HIS A 443 -21.12 10.76 2.83
C HIS A 443 -19.79 10.54 2.07
N PRO A 444 -18.73 11.32 2.33
CA PRO A 444 -17.48 11.27 1.56
C PRO A 444 -16.77 9.92 1.54
N LEU A 445 -16.79 9.19 2.66
CA LEU A 445 -16.19 7.85 2.72
C LEU A 445 -16.84 6.85 1.75
N LEU A 446 -18.09 7.08 1.34
CA LEU A 446 -18.76 6.25 0.34
C LEU A 446 -18.02 6.27 -1.00
N LEU A 447 -17.35 7.38 -1.35
CA LEU A 447 -16.61 7.53 -2.60
C LEU A 447 -15.10 7.41 -2.40
N MET A 448 -14.57 8.01 -1.34
CA MET A 448 -13.13 8.08 -1.09
C MET A 448 -12.55 6.74 -0.65
N ALA A 449 -13.21 6.00 0.25
CA ALA A 449 -12.71 4.72 0.74
C ALA A 449 -12.57 3.65 -0.37
N PRO A 450 -13.59 3.39 -1.21
CA PRO A 450 -13.46 2.38 -2.25
C PRO A 450 -12.43 2.78 -3.30
N ALA A 451 -12.27 4.07 -3.61
CA ALA A 451 -11.21 4.54 -4.50
C ALA A 451 -9.82 4.26 -3.93
N ALA A 452 -9.59 4.54 -2.65
CA ALA A 452 -8.30 4.26 -2.00
C ALA A 452 -8.00 2.76 -1.93
N MET A 453 -9.01 1.93 -1.64
CA MET A 453 -8.88 0.47 -1.65
C MET A 453 -8.61 -0.06 -3.07
N ALA A 454 -9.35 0.43 -4.07
CA ALA A 454 -9.18 0.07 -5.47
C ALA A 454 -7.81 0.47 -6.02
N ALA A 455 -7.30 1.65 -5.65
CA ALA A 455 -5.97 2.12 -6.04
C ALA A 455 -4.85 1.22 -5.49
N ASN A 456 -5.11 0.43 -4.44
CA ASN A 456 -4.16 -0.57 -3.98
C ASN A 456 -4.27 -1.90 -4.76
N CYS A 457 -5.39 -2.19 -5.42
CA CYS A 457 -5.71 -3.49 -6.01
C CYS A 457 -5.34 -3.60 -7.50
N ALA A 458 -4.04 -3.62 -7.82
CA ALA A 458 -3.54 -3.96 -9.16
C ALA A 458 -2.90 -5.36 -9.17
N TYR A 459 -3.48 -6.28 -9.96
CA TYR A 459 -3.08 -7.69 -10.02
C TYR A 459 -2.67 -8.16 -11.43
N MET A 460 -2.96 -7.40 -12.48
CA MET A 460 -2.81 -7.86 -13.87
C MET A 460 -1.39 -7.71 -14.41
N LEU A 461 -0.73 -6.59 -14.12
CA LEU A 461 0.51 -6.20 -14.79
C LEU A 461 1.70 -6.16 -13.82
N PRO A 462 2.91 -6.58 -14.26
CA PRO A 462 4.13 -6.45 -13.47
C PRO A 462 4.44 -5.00 -13.07
N VAL A 463 4.08 -4.03 -13.91
CA VAL A 463 4.30 -2.60 -13.66
C VAL A 463 3.30 -2.01 -12.69
N GLY A 464 2.13 -2.65 -12.49
CA GLY A 464 1.06 -2.11 -11.66
C GLY A 464 1.46 -2.03 -10.19
N THR A 465 2.19 -3.04 -9.68
CA THR A 465 2.69 -3.02 -8.30
C THR A 465 4.08 -3.66 -8.19
N PRO A 466 4.94 -3.23 -7.24
CA PRO A 466 6.20 -3.91 -7.00
C PRO A 466 6.07 -5.40 -6.62
N PRO A 467 5.07 -5.84 -5.81
CA PRO A 467 4.74 -7.26 -5.67
C PRO A 467 4.60 -8.00 -7.00
N ASN A 468 3.86 -7.42 -7.95
CA ASN A 468 3.66 -7.98 -9.27
C ASN A 468 4.96 -8.09 -10.08
N ALA A 469 5.85 -7.10 -9.96
CA ALA A 469 7.17 -7.14 -10.58
C ALA A 469 8.03 -8.28 -10.01
N ILE A 470 7.99 -8.52 -8.70
CA ILE A 470 8.76 -9.57 -8.03
C ILE A 470 8.28 -10.96 -8.47
N ILE A 471 6.96 -11.19 -8.45
CA ILE A 471 6.41 -12.50 -8.82
C ILE A 471 6.63 -12.80 -10.31
N PHE A 472 6.56 -11.79 -11.18
CA PHE A 472 6.91 -11.93 -12.58
C PHE A 472 8.41 -12.18 -12.78
N GLY A 473 9.25 -11.47 -12.02
CA GLY A 473 10.71 -11.64 -11.99
C GLY A 473 11.18 -13.02 -11.54
N SER A 474 10.32 -13.82 -10.89
CA SER A 474 10.61 -15.23 -10.58
C SER A 474 10.78 -16.11 -11.82
N GLY A 475 10.30 -15.67 -12.99
CA GLY A 475 10.35 -16.40 -14.26
C GLY A 475 9.35 -17.56 -14.36
N LYS A 476 8.45 -17.73 -13.37
CA LYS A 476 7.51 -18.87 -13.33
C LYS A 476 6.19 -18.62 -14.07
N ILE A 477 5.90 -17.37 -14.43
CA ILE A 477 4.59 -16.95 -14.94
C ILE A 477 4.76 -16.06 -16.16
N SER A 478 3.94 -16.32 -17.18
CA SER A 478 3.88 -15.46 -18.38
C SER A 478 2.98 -14.24 -18.18
N ILE A 479 3.24 -13.14 -18.89
CA ILE A 479 2.43 -11.91 -18.84
C ILE A 479 0.96 -12.21 -19.15
N LYS A 480 0.68 -13.05 -20.16
CA LYS A 480 -0.69 -13.42 -20.54
C LYS A 480 -1.43 -14.12 -19.40
N GLN A 481 -0.75 -15.02 -18.68
CA GLN A 481 -1.34 -15.71 -17.52
C GLN A 481 -1.59 -14.74 -16.37
N MET A 482 -0.61 -13.89 -16.06
CA MET A 482 -0.74 -12.89 -15.01
C MET A 482 -1.90 -11.94 -15.28
N ALA A 483 -2.00 -11.39 -16.50
CA ALA A 483 -3.08 -10.51 -16.89
C ALA A 483 -4.45 -11.19 -16.83
N SER A 484 -4.56 -12.44 -17.33
CA SER A 484 -5.83 -13.16 -17.32
C SER A 484 -6.30 -13.54 -15.92
N VAL A 485 -5.40 -14.00 -15.05
CA VAL A 485 -5.76 -14.38 -13.68
C VAL A 485 -6.01 -13.12 -12.84
N GLY A 486 -5.15 -12.11 -12.98
CA GLY A 486 -5.27 -10.82 -12.30
C GLY A 486 -6.57 -10.10 -12.63
N PHE A 487 -7.05 -10.17 -13.89
CA PHE A 487 -8.31 -9.55 -14.29
C PHE A 487 -9.51 -10.04 -13.45
N TRP A 488 -9.57 -11.35 -13.17
CA TRP A 488 -10.64 -11.89 -12.33
C TRP A 488 -10.48 -11.51 -10.86
N VAL A 489 -9.25 -11.45 -10.35
CA VAL A 489 -8.97 -11.00 -8.97
C VAL A 489 -9.28 -9.50 -8.81
N ASN A 490 -9.05 -8.69 -9.85
CA ASN A 490 -9.46 -7.29 -9.93
C ASN A 490 -10.98 -7.18 -9.78
N LEU A 491 -11.74 -7.96 -10.56
CA LEU A 491 -13.20 -7.95 -10.53
C LEU A 491 -13.76 -8.41 -9.18
N ILE A 492 -13.20 -9.49 -8.63
CA ILE A 492 -13.53 -9.98 -7.28
C ILE A 492 -13.26 -8.88 -6.24
N SER A 493 -12.11 -8.23 -6.31
CA SER A 493 -11.74 -7.17 -5.38
C SER A 493 -12.68 -5.98 -5.47
N ALA A 494 -13.01 -5.53 -6.69
CA ALA A 494 -13.99 -4.46 -6.89
C ALA A 494 -15.33 -4.79 -6.24
N ILE A 495 -15.88 -5.99 -6.50
CA ILE A 495 -17.18 -6.39 -5.93
C ILE A 495 -17.14 -6.40 -4.40
N ILE A 496 -16.11 -7.00 -3.80
CA ILE A 496 -16.00 -7.06 -2.33
C ILE A 496 -15.80 -5.68 -1.71
N ILE A 497 -14.96 -4.83 -2.33
CA ILE A 497 -14.76 -3.44 -1.88
C ILE A 497 -16.09 -2.68 -1.89
N ILE A 498 -16.85 -2.77 -2.98
CA ILE A 498 -18.15 -2.10 -3.11
C ILE A 498 -19.11 -2.59 -2.02
N LEU A 499 -19.23 -3.91 -1.81
CA LEU A 499 -20.10 -4.48 -0.79
C LEU A 499 -19.71 -4.06 0.62
N VAL A 500 -18.42 -4.08 0.94
CA VAL A 500 -17.91 -3.68 2.26
C VAL A 500 -18.18 -2.20 2.51
N VAL A 501 -17.81 -1.34 1.56
CA VAL A 501 -17.97 0.12 1.71
C VAL A 501 -19.44 0.51 1.80
N TYR A 502 -20.31 -0.12 1.02
CA TYR A 502 -21.71 0.26 0.96
C TYR A 502 -22.55 -0.30 2.12
N TYR A 503 -22.27 -1.53 2.58
CA TYR A 503 -23.10 -2.20 3.59
C TYR A 503 -22.43 -2.34 4.96
N VAL A 504 -21.12 -2.61 5.03
CA VAL A 504 -20.44 -2.93 6.29
C VAL A 504 -19.88 -1.68 6.96
N MET A 505 -19.13 -0.88 6.21
CA MET A 505 -18.47 0.32 6.71
C MET A 505 -19.44 1.32 7.36
N PRO A 506 -20.65 1.57 6.83
CA PRO A 506 -21.57 2.53 7.45
C PRO A 506 -22.01 2.10 8.85
N ILE A 507 -22.28 0.80 9.02
CA ILE A 507 -22.68 0.20 10.29
C ILE A 507 -21.53 0.28 11.31
N VAL A 508 -20.31 -0.08 10.89
CA VAL A 508 -19.13 -0.10 11.75
C VAL A 508 -18.71 1.29 12.20
N LEU A 509 -18.77 2.27 11.28
CA LEU A 509 -18.35 3.64 11.57
C LEU A 509 -19.47 4.51 12.15
N GLY A 510 -20.72 4.02 12.17
CA GLY A 510 -21.88 4.79 12.62
C GLY A 510 -22.17 6.00 11.74
N ILE A 511 -21.99 5.85 10.43
CA ILE A 511 -22.22 6.92 9.44
C ILE A 511 -23.48 6.62 8.62
N ASP A 512 -24.26 7.66 8.33
CA ASP A 512 -25.33 7.58 7.33
C ASP A 512 -24.75 7.91 5.96
N ILE A 513 -24.84 6.97 5.02
CA ILE A 513 -24.31 7.14 3.66
C ILE A 513 -25.01 8.25 2.88
N ASN A 514 -26.25 8.60 3.24
CA ASN A 514 -27.03 9.66 2.61
C ASN A 514 -26.82 11.02 3.29
N GLN A 515 -25.99 11.09 4.34
CA GLN A 515 -25.67 12.34 5.01
C GLN A 515 -24.33 12.88 4.49
N PRO A 516 -24.34 13.95 3.66
CA PRO A 516 -23.10 14.59 3.23
C PRO A 516 -22.44 15.32 4.40
N LEU A 517 -21.11 15.44 4.34
CA LEU A 517 -20.34 16.32 5.21
C LEU A 517 -19.96 17.59 4.45
N PRO A 518 -20.06 18.79 5.05
CA PRO A 518 -19.58 20.01 4.41
C PRO A 518 -18.06 19.98 4.29
N LEU A 519 -17.53 20.57 3.21
CA LEU A 519 -16.10 20.87 3.12
C LEU A 519 -15.73 21.88 4.22
N LYS A 520 -14.57 21.67 4.85
CA LYS A 520 -13.88 22.63 5.70
C LYS A 520 -13.31 23.76 4.85
#